data_AF-A0A842URV2-F1
#
_entry.id   AF-A0A842URV2-F1
#
_cell.length_a   1.000
_cell.length_b   1.000
_cell.length_c   1.000
_cell.angle_alpha   90.00
_cell.angle_beta   90.00
_cell.angle_gamma   90.00
#
_symmetry.space_group_name_H-M   'P 1'
#
loop_
_entity.id
_entity.type
_entity.pdbx_description
1 polymer ?
#
loop_
_entity_poly.entity_id
_entity_poly.type
_entity_poly.pdbx_seq_one_letter_code
_entity_poly.pdbx_strand_id
1 'polypeptide(L)' 'MHKAICSECKKECEVPFKPTQGKPVYCRECYEKHKPGRF' A
#
# COMPACT_ATOMS: atom_id res chain seq x y z
N MET A 1 -11.65 -3.82 -7.68
CA MET A 1 -10.29 -4.06 -7.16
C MET A 1 -9.32 -3.51 -8.20
N HIS A 2 -8.48 -2.54 -7.83
CA HIS A 2 -7.48 -1.96 -8.72
C HIS A 2 -6.14 -2.62 -8.45
N LYS A 3 -5.48 -3.12 -9.50
CA LYS A 3 -4.10 -3.60 -9.40
C LYS A 3 -3.19 -2.41 -9.13
N ALA A 4 -2.45 -2.48 -8.03
CA ALA A 4 -1.46 -1.49 -7.66
C ALA A 4 -0.17 -2.20 -7.24
N ILE A 5 0.95 -1.50 -7.40
CA ILE A 5 2.25 -1.99 -6.98
C ILE A 5 2.58 -1.32 -5.67
N CYS A 6 2.93 -2.12 -4.66
CA CYS A 6 3.34 -1.57 -3.38
C CYS A 6 4.60 -0.72 -3.55
N SER A 7 4.58 0.54 -3.14
CA SER A 7 5.72 1.46 -3.25
C SER A 7 6.90 1.05 -2.37
N GLU A 8 6.68 0.23 -1.34
CA GLU A 8 7.71 -0.25 -0.43
C GLU A 8 8.30 -1.61 -0.87
N CYS A 9 7.47 -2.64 -1.00
CA CYS A 9 7.94 -3.99 -1.35
C CYS A 9 7.87 -4.33 -2.84
N LYS A 10 7.34 -3.44 -3.69
CA LYS A 10 7.16 -3.63 -5.14
C LYS A 10 6.36 -4.87 -5.54
N LYS A 11 5.59 -5.45 -4.62
CA LYS A 11 4.66 -6.55 -4.91
C LYS A 11 3.38 -6.00 -5.55
N GLU A 12 2.81 -6.78 -6.44
CA GLU A 12 1.48 -6.54 -6.98
C GLU A 12 0.42 -6.85 -5.93
N CYS A 13 -0.48 -5.91 -5.67
CA CYS A 13 -1.59 -6.09 -4.75
C CYS A 13 -2.88 -5.49 -5.32
N GLU A 14 -4.00 -6.01 -4.85
CA GLU A 14 -5.32 -5.52 -5.22
C GLU A 14 -5.85 -4.59 -4.15
N VAL A 15 -6.02 -3.31 -4.50
CA VAL A 15 -6.49 -2.28 -3.59
C VAL A 15 -7.90 -1.83 -3.95
N PRO A 16 -8.75 -1.49 -2.97
CA PRO A 16 -10.10 -1.00 -3.23
C PRO A 16 -10.15 0.47 -3.69
N PHE A 17 -9.00 1.17 -3.69
CA PHE A 17 -8.89 2.57 -4.08
C PHE A 17 -8.12 2.71 -5.40
N LYS A 18 -8.38 3.79 -6.17
CA LYS A 18 -7.59 4.09 -7.38
C LYS A 18 -6.17 4.52 -6.96
N PRO A 19 -5.10 3.86 -7.46
CA PRO A 19 -3.74 4.34 -7.26
C PRO A 19 -3.56 5.67 -8.00
N THR A 20 -3.36 6.77 -7.26
CA THR A 20 -3.11 8.11 -7.81
C THR A 20 -1.61 8.39 -7.87
N GLN A 21 -1.14 9.01 -8.95
CA GLN A 21 0.24 9.51 -9.08
C GLN A 21 0.47 10.60 -8.04
N GLY A 22 1.00 10.22 -6.87
CA GLY A 22 1.25 11.12 -5.74
C GLY A 22 0.93 10.51 -4.38
N LYS A 23 0.15 9.43 -4.32
CA LYS A 23 -0.06 8.66 -3.08
C LYS A 23 0.63 7.29 -3.16
N PRO A 24 1.57 6.98 -2.25
CA PRO A 24 2.20 5.66 -2.23
C PRO A 24 1.15 4.59 -1.89
N VAL A 25 1.20 3.49 -2.63
CA VAL A 25 0.32 2.35 -2.40
C VAL A 25 1.06 1.37 -1.51
N TYR A 26 0.43 0.93 -0.43
CA TYR A 26 1.02 -0.08 0.45
C TYR A 26 0.19 -1.34 0.39
N CYS A 27 0.85 -2.49 0.29
CA CYS A 27 0.19 -3.77 0.56
C CYS A 27 -0.16 -3.84 2.05
N ARG A 28 -1.03 -4.79 2.41
CA ARG A 28 -1.45 -4.99 3.80
C ARG A 28 -0.27 -5.11 4.77
N GLU A 29 0.76 -5.88 4.37
CA GLU A 29 1.97 -6.09 5.17
C GLU A 29 2.73 -4.77 5.42
N CYS A 30 2.99 -3.98 4.38
CA CYS A 30 3.70 -2.71 4.48
C CYS A 30 2.85 -1.67 5.22
N TYR A 31 1.54 -1.65 5.00
CA TYR A 31 0.63 -0.74 5.72
C TYR A 31 0.59 -1.05 7.23
N GLU A 32 0.62 -2.33 7.61
CA GLU A 32 0.72 -2.73 9.03
C GLU A 32 2.07 -2.35 9.64
N LYS A 33 3.18 -2.48 8.91
CA LYS A 33 4.51 -2.01 9.36
C LYS A 33 4.60 -0.49 9.49
N HIS A 34 3.92 0.24 8.60
CA HIS A 34 3.98 1.70 8.54
C HIS A 34 2.98 2.38 9.49
N LYS A 35 2.10 1.62 10.15
CA LYS A 35 1.31 2.14 11.27
C LYS A 35 2.29 2.41 12.42
N PRO A 36 2.48 3.68 12.84
CA PRO A 36 3.23 3.95 14.04
C PRO A 36 2.53 3.21 15.17
N GLY A 37 3.24 2.25 15.77
CA GLY A 37 2.75 1.56 16.95
C GLY A 37 2.31 2.60 17.95
N ARG A 38 1.02 2.59 18.31
CA ARG A 38 0.52 3.35 19.45
C ARG A 38 1.17 2.71 20.69
N PHE A 39 2.37 3.17 21.03
CA PHE A 39 2.89 3.09 22.39
C PHE A 39 2.32 4.24 23.21
#